data_AF-Q07306-F1
#
_entry.id   AF-Q07306-F1
#
_cell.length_a   1.000
_cell.length_b   1.000
_cell.length_c   1.000
_cell.angle_alpha   90.00
_cell.angle_beta   90.00
_cell.angle_gamma   90.00
#
_symmetry.space_group_name_H-M   'P 1'
#
loop_
_entity.id
_entity.type
_entity.pdbx_description
1 polymer ?
#
loop_
_entity_poly.entity_id
_entity_poly.type
_entity_poly.pdbx_seq_one_letter_code
_entity_poly.pdbx_strand_id
1 'polypeptide(L)'
;FGDAKTVRNDISSRFGKFVELQFDRNGRISGAAVRTYLLERSRVVQISDPERNYHCFYQLCASAEDAEKYKLGGDPKLFHYLNQSSCFELDHTSNSREYAKTRRAMDIVGISLEEQEAIFRVVASILHLGGIEFIQGKEHDSSALKDNKSKFHLETAASLLMCDAKGLLDSLCTRIIVTRDENITKTLDPVSAITNRDTLAKTIYSRLFDWLVDKVNKSIGQDPDSKTLIGVLDIYGFESFKTNSFEQFFNHHMFV
;
A
#
# COMPACT_ATOMS: atom_id res chain seq x y z
N PHE A 1 -1.38 8.30 -1.09
CA PHE A 1 -0.87 6.96 -1.45
C PHE A 1 0.64 6.83 -1.23
N GLY A 2 1.46 7.84 -1.54
CA GLY A 2 2.91 7.77 -1.29
C GLY A 2 3.39 8.35 0.04
N ASP A 3 2.53 9.09 0.75
CA ASP A 3 2.95 9.87 1.92
C ASP A 3 2.39 9.32 3.22
N ALA A 4 3.17 9.49 4.29
CA ALA A 4 2.83 9.12 5.64
C ALA A 4 3.41 10.12 6.65
N LYS A 5 2.87 10.11 7.87
CA LYS A 5 3.46 10.86 8.98
C LYS A 5 4.64 10.09 9.54
N THR A 6 5.78 10.76 9.70
CA THR A 6 6.95 10.29 10.44
C THR A 6 7.19 11.18 11.66
N VAL A 7 8.20 10.85 12.47
CA VAL A 7 8.63 11.69 13.61
C VAL A 7 9.02 13.11 13.18
N ARG A 8 9.52 13.29 11.95
CA ARG A 8 10.08 14.55 11.47
C ARG A 8 9.13 15.38 10.61
N ASN A 9 8.17 14.74 9.94
CA ASN A 9 7.31 15.39 8.97
C ASN A 9 5.95 14.67 8.90
N ASP A 10 4.87 15.44 9.01
CA ASP A 10 3.49 14.93 8.94
C ASP A 10 3.09 14.46 7.53
N ILE A 11 3.78 14.93 6.49
CA ILE A 11 3.54 14.61 5.06
C ILE A 11 4.89 14.17 4.43
N SER A 12 5.50 13.13 4.99
CA SER A 12 6.76 12.59 4.49
C SER A 12 6.50 11.70 3.27
N SER A 13 7.11 12.04 2.13
CA SER A 13 7.16 11.15 0.97
C SER A 13 7.86 9.85 1.35
N ARG A 14 7.15 8.73 1.23
CA ARG A 14 7.69 7.38 1.47
C ARG A 14 7.94 6.63 0.16
N PHE A 15 8.46 7.38 -0.81
CA PHE A 15 9.01 6.90 -2.08
C PHE A 15 9.91 8.00 -2.67
N GLY A 16 10.84 7.62 -3.53
CA GLY A 16 11.58 8.54 -4.39
C GLY A 16 10.79 8.87 -5.65
N LYS A 17 10.87 10.12 -6.11
CA LYS A 17 10.12 10.65 -7.26
C LYS A 17 11.06 11.45 -8.16
N PHE A 18 11.11 11.07 -9.42
CA PHE A 18 11.80 11.81 -10.47
C PHE A 18 10.79 12.27 -11.51
N VAL A 19 10.68 13.58 -11.71
CA VAL A 19 9.79 14.17 -12.70
C VAL A 19 10.64 14.70 -13.85
N GLU A 20 10.43 14.16 -15.03
CA GLU A 20 11.03 14.61 -16.28
C GLU A 20 10.06 15.59 -16.96
N LEU A 21 10.50 16.83 -17.18
CA LEU A 21 9.81 17.81 -18.01
C LEU A 21 10.44 17.78 -19.40
N GLN A 22 9.65 17.52 -20.43
CA GLN A 22 10.10 17.40 -21.82
C GLN A 22 9.78 18.68 -22.58
N PHE A 23 10.73 19.14 -23.41
CA PHE A 23 10.61 20.38 -24.16
C PHE A 23 10.68 20.14 -25.67
N ASP A 24 9.86 20.88 -26.42
CA ASP A 24 9.94 20.93 -27.87
C ASP A 24 11.15 21.75 -28.34
N ARG A 25 11.34 21.85 -29.66
CA ARG A 25 12.43 22.62 -30.28
C ARG A 25 12.36 24.13 -29.99
N ASN A 26 11.21 24.63 -29.52
CA ASN A 26 10.99 26.05 -29.20
C ASN A 26 11.13 26.31 -27.68
N GLY A 27 11.49 25.31 -26.88
CA GLY A 27 11.61 25.43 -25.43
C GLY A 27 10.26 25.46 -24.71
N ARG A 28 9.18 24.98 -25.32
CA ARG A 28 7.87 24.83 -24.68
C ARG A 28 7.71 23.44 -24.11
N ILE A 29 6.99 23.31 -23.00
CA ILE A 29 6.66 22.00 -22.42
C ILE A 29 5.84 21.23 -23.44
N SER A 30 6.34 20.06 -23.83
CA SER A 30 5.69 19.15 -24.79
C SER A 30 5.22 17.85 -24.15
N GLY A 31 5.74 17.49 -22.99
CA GLY A 31 5.32 16.33 -22.22
C GLY A 31 5.98 16.27 -20.85
N ALA A 32 5.62 15.27 -20.06
CA ALA A 32 6.32 14.95 -18.82
C ALA A 32 6.17 13.47 -18.43
N ALA A 33 7.14 12.96 -17.67
CA ALA A 33 7.13 11.61 -17.14
C ALA A 33 7.48 11.60 -15.65
N VAL A 34 6.84 10.74 -14.89
CA VAL A 34 7.10 10.51 -13.47
C VAL A 34 7.67 9.11 -13.32
N ARG A 35 8.87 9.00 -12.76
CA ARG A 35 9.47 7.73 -12.33
C ARG A 35 9.50 7.70 -10.81
N THR A 36 9.09 6.57 -10.24
CA THR A 36 9.12 6.35 -8.80
C THR A 36 10.12 5.28 -8.42
N TYR A 37 10.73 5.44 -7.26
CA TYR A 37 11.76 4.55 -6.73
C TYR A 37 11.44 4.19 -5.29
N LEU A 38 11.75 2.95 -4.90
CA LEU A 38 11.83 2.51 -3.50
C LEU A 38 10.62 2.92 -2.63
N LEU A 39 9.40 2.58 -3.03
CA LEU A 39 8.25 2.68 -2.13
C LEU A 39 8.54 1.90 -0.83
N GLU A 40 8.34 2.53 0.33
CA GLU A 40 8.56 1.89 1.64
C GLU A 40 7.46 0.86 1.92
N ARG A 41 7.62 -0.35 1.39
CA ARG A 41 6.62 -1.42 1.47
C ARG A 41 6.36 -1.87 2.92
N SER A 42 7.38 -1.89 3.76
CA SER A 42 7.25 -2.31 5.16
C SER A 42 6.22 -1.51 5.94
N ARG A 43 6.10 -0.20 5.66
CA ARG A 43 5.11 0.70 6.29
C ARG A 43 3.67 0.21 6.17
N VAL A 44 3.35 -0.53 5.11
CA VAL A 44 2.00 -1.07 4.90
C VAL A 44 1.55 -1.97 6.06
N VAL A 45 2.47 -2.74 6.65
CA VAL A 45 2.14 -3.76 7.66
C VAL A 45 2.75 -3.46 9.03
N GLN A 46 3.77 -2.62 9.08
CA GLN A 46 4.52 -2.31 10.30
C GLN A 46 4.73 -0.81 10.43
N ILE A 47 4.41 -0.26 11.60
CA ILE A 47 4.56 1.16 11.93
C ILE A 47 5.23 1.29 13.29
N SER A 48 6.09 2.30 13.45
CA SER A 48 6.68 2.67 14.72
C SER A 48 5.92 3.84 15.34
N ASP A 49 5.67 3.85 16.64
CA ASP A 49 5.09 5.02 17.32
C ASP A 49 6.14 6.16 17.41
N PRO A 50 5.78 7.44 17.16
CA PRO A 50 4.46 8.02 16.84
C PRO A 50 4.18 8.25 15.33
N GLU A 51 4.65 7.37 14.46
CA GLU A 51 4.41 7.43 13.01
C GLU A 51 3.05 6.84 12.60
N ARG A 52 2.68 7.05 11.33
CA ARG A 52 1.46 6.47 10.74
C ARG A 52 1.75 5.61 9.53
N ASN A 53 0.75 4.83 9.14
CA ASN A 53 0.67 4.25 7.81
C ASN A 53 0.47 5.35 6.75
N TYR A 54 0.40 4.95 5.48
CA TYR A 54 0.03 5.85 4.39
C TYR A 54 -1.32 6.53 4.62
N HIS A 55 -1.40 7.82 4.30
CA HIS A 55 -2.58 8.65 4.58
C HIS A 55 -3.88 8.11 3.98
N CYS A 56 -3.81 7.41 2.83
CA CYS A 56 -5.01 6.88 2.15
C CYS A 56 -5.80 5.89 3.01
N PHE A 57 -5.14 5.14 3.91
CA PHE A 57 -5.84 4.23 4.81
C PHE A 57 -6.74 4.99 5.81
N TYR A 58 -6.20 6.03 6.44
CA TYR A 58 -6.94 6.86 7.40
C TYR A 58 -8.03 7.68 6.70
N GLN A 59 -7.74 8.21 5.51
CA GLN A 59 -8.73 8.87 4.65
C GLN A 59 -9.90 7.95 4.32
N LEU A 60 -9.63 6.68 3.97
CA LEU A 60 -10.66 5.69 3.68
C LEU A 60 -11.47 5.33 4.93
N CYS A 61 -10.85 5.15 6.10
CA CYS A 61 -11.61 4.95 7.35
C CYS A 61 -12.54 6.14 7.64
N ALA A 62 -12.13 7.37 7.32
CA ALA A 62 -12.93 8.57 7.57
C ALA A 62 -13.98 8.89 6.48
N SER A 63 -14.15 8.04 5.47
CA SER A 63 -14.97 8.31 4.26
C SER A 63 -16.49 8.11 4.43
N ALA A 64 -16.96 7.75 5.64
CA ALA A 64 -18.35 7.46 5.97
C ALA A 64 -18.99 6.36 5.09
N GLU A 65 -19.58 6.72 3.95
CA GLU A 65 -20.31 5.79 3.08
C GLU A 65 -19.41 4.66 2.56
N ASP A 66 -18.21 5.00 2.08
CA ASP A 66 -17.26 4.00 1.60
C ASP A 66 -16.70 3.15 2.74
N ALA A 67 -16.49 3.75 3.92
CA ALA A 67 -16.07 3.03 5.11
C ALA A 67 -17.11 1.96 5.51
N GLU A 68 -18.40 2.29 5.45
CA GLU A 68 -19.48 1.34 5.71
C GLU A 68 -19.57 0.26 4.61
N LYS A 69 -19.55 0.68 3.34
CA LYS A 69 -19.56 -0.21 2.17
C LYS A 69 -18.46 -1.26 2.24
N TYR A 70 -17.28 -0.87 2.69
CA TYR A 70 -16.12 -1.76 2.82
C TYR A 70 -15.98 -2.40 4.21
N LYS A 71 -16.99 -2.29 5.08
CA LYS A 71 -17.02 -2.89 6.42
C LYS A 71 -15.86 -2.46 7.31
N LEU A 72 -15.45 -1.20 7.19
CA LEU A 72 -14.37 -0.60 7.97
C LEU A 72 -14.83 -0.03 9.32
N GLY A 73 -16.12 0.22 9.50
CA GLY A 73 -16.68 0.70 10.77
C GLY A 73 -16.20 2.08 11.21
N GLY A 74 -15.49 2.83 10.34
CA GLY A 74 -15.05 4.20 10.56
C GLY A 74 -13.84 4.40 11.49
N ASP A 75 -13.49 3.42 12.32
CA ASP A 75 -12.40 3.56 13.31
C ASP A 75 -11.12 2.86 12.85
N PRO A 76 -10.02 3.60 12.54
CA PRO A 76 -8.75 3.00 12.16
C PRO A 76 -8.15 2.09 13.25
N LYS A 77 -8.51 2.26 14.53
CA LYS A 77 -7.98 1.44 15.64
C LYS A 77 -8.38 -0.03 15.55
N LEU A 78 -9.43 -0.34 14.79
CA LEU A 78 -9.91 -1.70 14.60
C LEU A 78 -8.96 -2.55 13.75
N PHE A 79 -8.05 -1.92 13.00
CA PHE A 79 -7.18 -2.58 12.04
C PHE A 79 -5.74 -2.69 12.54
N HIS A 80 -5.22 -3.91 12.54
CA HIS A 80 -3.85 -4.22 12.97
C HIS A 80 -2.79 -3.38 12.25
N TYR A 81 -2.97 -3.11 10.96
CA TYR A 81 -2.03 -2.31 10.18
C TYR A 81 -2.11 -0.80 10.46
N LEU A 82 -3.07 -0.33 11.28
CA LEU A 82 -3.21 1.08 11.62
C LEU A 82 -3.09 1.35 13.13
N ASN A 83 -3.17 0.33 13.98
CA ASN A 83 -3.24 0.47 15.44
C ASN A 83 -1.93 0.20 16.20
N GLN A 84 -0.80 0.17 15.49
CA GLN A 84 0.54 -0.03 16.07
C GLN A 84 1.16 1.27 16.64
N SER A 85 0.53 2.41 16.38
CA SER A 85 0.88 3.72 16.93
C SER A 85 -0.34 4.37 17.58
N SER A 86 -0.08 5.29 18.50
CA SER A 86 -1.07 6.20 19.09
C SER A 86 -1.52 7.32 18.14
N CYS A 87 -0.87 7.50 16.98
CA CYS A 87 -1.17 8.57 16.04
C CYS A 87 -2.22 8.15 14.99
N PHE A 88 -3.43 8.68 15.10
CA PHE A 88 -4.52 8.42 14.13
C PHE A 88 -4.95 9.67 13.37
N GLU A 89 -4.97 10.81 14.06
CA GLU A 89 -5.33 12.13 13.52
C GLU A 89 -4.09 13.02 13.33
N LEU A 90 -4.23 14.05 12.52
CA LEU A 90 -3.26 15.15 12.40
C LEU A 90 -3.91 16.45 12.85
N ASP A 91 -3.18 17.27 13.60
CA ASP A 91 -3.69 18.47 14.27
C ASP A 91 -4.34 19.51 13.33
N HIS A 92 -4.01 19.48 12.04
CA HIS A 92 -4.48 20.46 11.06
C HIS A 92 -5.10 19.86 9.80
N THR A 93 -5.27 18.54 9.76
CA THR A 93 -5.74 17.84 8.54
C THR A 93 -6.88 16.89 8.87
N SER A 94 -8.04 17.13 8.25
CA SER A 94 -9.19 16.22 8.36
C SER A 94 -9.09 15.10 7.34
N ASN A 95 -9.00 13.86 7.80
CA ASN A 95 -8.94 12.67 6.95
C ASN A 95 -10.11 12.58 5.97
N SER A 96 -11.34 12.92 6.39
CA SER A 96 -12.52 12.89 5.51
C SER A 96 -12.50 13.98 4.45
N ARG A 97 -11.99 15.18 4.78
CA ARG A 97 -11.82 16.26 3.79
C ARG A 97 -10.73 15.92 2.78
N GLU A 98 -9.61 15.35 3.22
CA GLU A 98 -8.56 14.91 2.31
C GLU A 98 -9.00 13.74 1.44
N TYR A 99 -9.84 12.83 1.95
CA TYR A 99 -10.48 11.79 1.14
C TYR A 99 -11.28 12.37 -0.03
N ALA A 100 -12.14 13.36 0.25
CA ALA A 100 -12.93 14.02 -0.79
C ALA A 100 -12.06 14.77 -1.81
N LYS A 101 -10.96 15.39 -1.38
CA LYS A 101 -9.98 16.01 -2.28
C LYS A 101 -9.28 14.96 -3.15
N THR A 102 -8.88 13.83 -2.57
CA THR A 102 -8.25 12.72 -3.28
C THR A 102 -9.16 12.19 -4.39
N ARG A 103 -10.45 11.95 -4.12
CA ARG A 103 -11.40 11.53 -5.17
C ARG A 103 -11.54 12.56 -6.30
N ARG A 104 -11.66 13.84 -5.97
CA ARG A 104 -11.68 14.92 -7.00
C ARG A 104 -10.40 14.96 -7.82
N ALA A 105 -9.25 14.75 -7.20
CA ALA A 105 -7.97 14.70 -7.90
C ALA A 105 -7.90 13.48 -8.85
N MET A 106 -8.46 12.33 -8.44
CA MET A 106 -8.60 11.16 -9.31
C MET A 106 -9.46 11.47 -10.53
N ASP A 107 -10.58 12.18 -10.38
CA ASP A 107 -11.42 12.62 -11.51
C ASP A 107 -10.63 13.48 -12.50
N ILE A 108 -9.85 14.45 -12.00
CA ILE A 108 -9.04 15.37 -12.83
C ILE A 108 -7.99 14.61 -13.64
N VAL A 109 -7.38 13.58 -13.06
CA VAL A 109 -6.37 12.71 -13.72
C VAL A 109 -7.02 11.68 -14.66
N GLY A 110 -8.36 11.66 -14.75
CA GLY A 110 -9.08 10.74 -15.64
C GLY A 110 -9.19 9.31 -15.10
N ILE A 111 -9.12 9.14 -13.78
CA ILE A 111 -9.44 7.87 -13.11
C ILE A 111 -10.96 7.82 -12.94
N SER A 112 -11.61 6.91 -13.67
CA SER A 112 -13.07 6.77 -13.67
C SER A 112 -13.62 6.37 -12.31
N LEU A 113 -14.91 6.62 -12.08
CA LEU A 113 -15.57 6.22 -10.82
C LEU A 113 -15.40 4.72 -10.53
N GLU A 114 -15.55 3.85 -11.54
CA GLU A 114 -15.34 2.41 -11.39
C GLU A 114 -13.90 2.08 -10.93
N GLU A 115 -12.91 2.76 -11.49
CA GLU A 115 -11.51 2.60 -11.08
C GLU A 115 -11.27 3.14 -9.67
N GLN A 116 -11.89 4.24 -9.28
CA GLN A 116 -11.84 4.76 -7.90
C GLN A 116 -12.40 3.73 -6.91
N GLU A 117 -13.56 3.14 -7.23
CA GLU A 117 -14.14 2.06 -6.43
C GLU A 117 -13.19 0.85 -6.34
N ALA A 118 -12.56 0.46 -7.45
CA ALA A 118 -11.58 -0.62 -7.44
C ALA A 118 -10.35 -0.28 -6.57
N ILE A 119 -9.82 0.94 -6.65
CA ILE A 119 -8.69 1.40 -5.84
C ILE A 119 -9.04 1.29 -4.35
N PHE A 120 -10.18 1.84 -3.92
CA PHE A 120 -10.54 1.84 -2.51
C PHE A 120 -10.95 0.45 -2.00
N ARG A 121 -11.52 -0.41 -2.84
CA ARG A 121 -11.68 -1.85 -2.53
C ARG A 121 -10.35 -2.52 -2.24
N VAL A 122 -9.32 -2.26 -3.05
CA VAL A 122 -7.98 -2.81 -2.83
C VAL A 122 -7.40 -2.30 -1.51
N VAL A 123 -7.48 -0.99 -1.23
CA VAL A 123 -7.03 -0.40 0.04
C VAL A 123 -7.75 -1.02 1.24
N ALA A 124 -9.07 -1.15 1.19
CA ALA A 124 -9.85 -1.79 2.25
C ALA A 124 -9.48 -3.27 2.43
N SER A 125 -9.25 -4.01 1.33
CA SER A 125 -8.87 -5.42 1.41
C SER A 125 -7.56 -5.64 2.17
N ILE A 126 -6.59 -4.72 2.03
CA ILE A 126 -5.32 -4.76 2.76
C ILE A 126 -5.55 -4.60 4.27
N LEU A 127 -6.47 -3.70 4.67
CA LEU A 127 -6.83 -3.53 6.07
C LEU A 127 -7.46 -4.82 6.63
N HIS A 128 -8.37 -5.45 5.89
CA HIS A 128 -8.95 -6.73 6.31
C HIS A 128 -7.93 -7.86 6.34
N LEU A 129 -6.99 -7.93 5.39
CA LEU A 129 -5.90 -8.91 5.42
C LEU A 129 -5.13 -8.84 6.75
N GLY A 130 -4.78 -7.63 7.22
CA GLY A 130 -4.07 -7.46 8.50
C GLY A 130 -4.85 -7.95 9.73
N GLY A 131 -6.17 -8.08 9.64
CA GLY A 131 -7.03 -8.61 10.70
C GLY A 131 -7.14 -10.14 10.74
N ILE A 132 -6.53 -10.86 9.79
CA ILE A 132 -6.53 -12.33 9.77
C ILE A 132 -5.45 -12.83 10.72
N GLU A 133 -5.84 -13.48 11.82
CA GLU A 133 -4.93 -14.12 12.76
C GLU A 133 -4.93 -15.65 12.62
N PHE A 134 -3.78 -16.25 12.87
CA PHE A 134 -3.54 -17.69 12.74
C PHE A 134 -3.14 -18.30 14.08
N ILE A 135 -3.56 -19.55 14.30
CA ILE A 135 -3.15 -20.41 15.41
C ILE A 135 -2.60 -21.73 14.88
N GLN A 136 -1.95 -22.50 15.75
CA GLN A 136 -1.46 -23.82 15.41
C GLN A 136 -2.57 -24.70 14.85
N GLY A 137 -2.33 -25.30 13.69
CA GLY A 137 -3.23 -26.25 13.04
C GLY A 137 -3.14 -27.66 13.64
N LYS A 138 -3.68 -28.64 12.92
CA LYS A 138 -3.70 -30.05 13.36
C LYS A 138 -2.32 -30.70 13.35
N GLU A 139 -1.49 -30.33 12.37
CA GLU A 139 -0.12 -30.81 12.21
C GLU A 139 0.86 -29.78 12.79
N HIS A 140 2.05 -30.22 13.18
CA HIS A 140 3.08 -29.37 13.80
C HIS A 140 3.51 -28.19 12.92
N ASP A 141 3.56 -28.37 11.60
CA ASP A 141 3.96 -27.32 10.65
C ASP A 141 2.75 -26.71 9.93
N SER A 142 1.58 -26.69 10.57
CA SER A 142 0.33 -26.19 9.98
C SER A 142 -0.30 -25.06 10.77
N SER A 143 -1.13 -24.27 10.10
CA SER A 143 -1.85 -23.15 10.67
C SER A 143 -3.34 -23.25 10.37
N ALA A 144 -4.14 -22.68 11.27
CA ALA A 144 -5.58 -22.52 11.12
C ALA A 144 -5.99 -21.11 11.51
N LEU A 145 -7.17 -20.65 11.09
CA LEU A 145 -7.72 -19.38 11.55
C LEU A 145 -7.95 -19.41 13.06
N LYS A 146 -7.62 -18.30 13.73
CA LYS A 146 -7.75 -18.18 15.19
C LYS A 146 -9.20 -18.24 15.68
N ASP A 147 -10.08 -17.48 15.04
CA ASP A 147 -11.44 -17.26 15.50
C ASP A 147 -12.39 -16.77 14.38
N ASN A 148 -13.66 -16.55 14.75
CA ASN A 148 -14.68 -16.00 13.84
C ASN A 148 -14.36 -14.58 13.36
N LYS A 149 -13.59 -13.80 14.13
CA LYS A 149 -13.15 -12.46 13.71
C LYS A 149 -12.16 -12.56 12.54
N SER A 150 -11.19 -13.47 12.65
CA SER A 150 -10.23 -13.79 11.58
C SER A 150 -10.93 -14.31 10.32
N LYS A 151 -11.96 -15.16 10.51
CA LYS A 151 -12.81 -15.64 9.41
C LYS A 151 -13.57 -14.50 8.72
N PHE A 152 -14.18 -13.59 9.47
CA PHE A 152 -14.85 -12.40 8.93
C PHE A 152 -13.90 -11.54 8.09
N HIS A 153 -12.68 -11.30 8.58
CA HIS A 153 -11.66 -10.56 7.86
C HIS A 153 -11.23 -11.27 6.57
N LEU A 154 -11.02 -12.58 6.61
CA LEU A 154 -10.69 -13.39 5.43
C LEU A 154 -11.80 -13.31 4.37
N GLU A 155 -13.05 -13.57 4.75
CA GLU A 155 -14.19 -13.55 3.82
C GLU A 155 -14.40 -12.16 3.22
N THR A 156 -14.24 -11.11 4.04
CA THR A 156 -14.35 -9.73 3.55
C THR A 156 -13.21 -9.36 2.61
N ALA A 157 -11.96 -9.70 2.94
CA ALA A 157 -10.82 -9.47 2.06
C ALA A 157 -10.97 -10.22 0.72
N ALA A 158 -11.40 -11.48 0.76
CA ALA A 158 -11.66 -12.28 -0.45
C ALA A 158 -12.77 -11.66 -1.32
N SER A 159 -13.87 -11.22 -0.71
CA SER A 159 -14.95 -10.53 -1.42
C SER A 159 -14.48 -9.21 -2.05
N LEU A 160 -13.67 -8.42 -1.33
CA LEU A 160 -13.14 -7.16 -1.84
C LEU A 160 -12.10 -7.38 -2.94
N LEU A 161 -11.33 -8.46 -2.90
CA LEU A 161 -10.38 -8.88 -3.94
C LEU A 161 -11.05 -9.65 -5.09
N MET A 162 -12.33 -9.97 -4.98
CA MET A 162 -13.08 -10.82 -5.93
C MET A 162 -12.41 -12.16 -6.17
N CYS A 163 -11.95 -12.81 -5.10
CA CYS A 163 -11.38 -14.16 -5.16
C CYS A 163 -12.12 -15.11 -4.21
N ASP A 164 -11.85 -16.41 -4.37
CA ASP A 164 -12.41 -17.42 -3.49
C ASP A 164 -11.75 -17.37 -2.10
N ALA A 165 -12.56 -17.37 -1.04
CA ALA A 165 -12.07 -17.25 0.33
C ALA A 165 -11.24 -18.47 0.76
N LYS A 166 -11.60 -19.66 0.29
CA LYS A 166 -10.82 -20.87 0.56
C LYS A 166 -9.50 -20.83 -0.19
N GLY A 167 -9.50 -20.47 -1.47
CA GLY A 167 -8.26 -20.28 -2.25
C GLY A 167 -7.34 -19.23 -1.63
N LEU A 168 -7.88 -18.12 -1.12
CA LEU A 168 -7.10 -17.13 -0.38
C LEU A 168 -6.51 -17.74 0.90
N LEU A 169 -7.30 -18.44 1.72
CA LEU A 169 -6.81 -19.10 2.94
C LEU A 169 -5.71 -20.13 2.64
N ASP A 170 -5.93 -20.98 1.63
CA ASP A 170 -4.97 -22.00 1.21
C ASP A 170 -3.66 -21.35 0.76
N SER A 171 -3.72 -20.22 0.02
CA SER A 171 -2.53 -19.46 -0.38
C SER A 171 -1.76 -18.82 0.78
N LEU A 172 -2.45 -18.50 1.88
CA LEU A 172 -1.83 -17.93 3.08
C LEU A 172 -1.20 -19.02 3.95
N CYS A 173 -1.84 -20.20 4.04
CA CYS A 173 -1.44 -21.29 4.93
C CYS A 173 -0.57 -22.37 4.26
N THR A 174 -0.34 -22.29 2.94
CA THR A 174 0.45 -23.28 2.22
C THR A 174 1.47 -22.63 1.29
N ARG A 175 2.48 -23.39 0.91
CA ARG A 175 3.49 -23.02 -0.08
C ARG A 175 3.63 -24.16 -1.08
N ILE A 176 3.51 -23.82 -2.36
CA ILE A 176 3.76 -24.76 -3.46
C ILE A 176 5.24 -24.69 -3.82
N ILE A 177 5.91 -25.84 -3.79
CA ILE A 177 7.29 -26.02 -4.23
C ILE A 177 7.25 -26.78 -5.55
N VAL A 178 7.60 -26.09 -6.63
CA VAL A 178 7.65 -26.67 -7.97
C VAL A 178 9.00 -27.39 -8.12
N THR A 179 8.96 -28.71 -8.33
CA THR A 179 10.13 -29.52 -8.67
C THR A 179 10.08 -29.91 -10.15
N ARG A 180 11.08 -30.65 -10.66
CA ARG A 180 11.09 -31.10 -12.06
C ARG A 180 9.97 -32.09 -12.37
N ASP A 181 9.60 -32.91 -11.39
CA ASP A 181 8.69 -34.04 -11.60
C ASP A 181 7.30 -33.78 -11.01
N GLU A 182 7.19 -32.96 -9.95
CA GLU A 182 5.91 -32.68 -9.29
C GLU A 182 5.85 -31.35 -8.51
N ASN A 183 4.63 -30.95 -8.15
CA ASN A 183 4.37 -29.84 -7.24
C ASN A 183 4.12 -30.38 -5.82
N ILE A 184 4.99 -29.99 -4.89
CA ILE A 184 4.87 -30.37 -3.48
C ILE A 184 4.20 -29.23 -2.72
N THR A 185 3.02 -29.47 -2.15
CA THR A 185 2.34 -28.50 -1.28
C THR A 185 2.77 -28.72 0.16
N LYS A 186 3.43 -27.71 0.75
CA LYS A 186 3.84 -27.71 2.15
C LYS A 186 2.92 -26.78 2.96
N THR A 187 2.42 -27.23 4.10
CA THR A 187 1.72 -26.36 5.05
C THR A 187 2.68 -25.41 5.75
N LEU A 188 2.14 -24.30 6.28
CA LEU A 188 2.89 -23.28 6.98
C LEU A 188 2.43 -23.18 8.42
N ASP A 189 3.38 -23.08 9.34
CA ASP A 189 3.12 -22.72 10.73
C ASP A 189 2.50 -21.30 10.83
N PRO A 190 1.94 -20.92 11.99
CA PRO A 190 1.28 -19.62 12.15
C PRO A 190 2.17 -18.40 11.88
N VAL A 191 3.45 -18.45 12.23
CA VAL A 191 4.40 -17.34 12.02
C VAL A 191 4.69 -17.18 10.53
N SER A 192 4.90 -18.29 9.83
CA SER A 192 5.07 -18.32 8.38
C SER A 192 3.80 -17.82 7.65
N ALA A 193 2.60 -18.20 8.11
CA ALA A 193 1.34 -17.73 7.53
C ALA A 193 1.13 -16.21 7.71
N ILE A 194 1.49 -15.65 8.88
CA ILE A 194 1.49 -14.20 9.14
C ILE A 194 2.46 -13.50 8.18
N THR A 195 3.67 -14.05 8.01
CA THR A 195 4.68 -13.49 7.10
C THR A 195 4.18 -13.49 5.65
N ASN A 196 3.51 -14.55 5.22
CA ASN A 196 2.89 -14.64 3.89
C ASN A 196 1.77 -13.63 3.70
N ARG A 197 0.85 -13.50 4.68
CA ARG A 197 -0.21 -12.48 4.70
C ARG A 197 0.35 -11.08 4.54
N ASP A 198 1.38 -10.75 5.31
CA ASP A 198 2.03 -9.43 5.26
C ASP A 198 2.75 -9.21 3.93
N THR A 199 3.38 -10.25 3.37
CA THR A 199 4.01 -10.18 2.05
C THR A 199 2.98 -9.95 0.95
N LEU A 200 1.82 -10.60 1.03
CA LEU A 200 0.71 -10.37 0.11
C LEU A 200 0.20 -8.92 0.21
N ALA A 201 -0.05 -8.42 1.43
CA ALA A 201 -0.48 -7.04 1.66
C ALA A 201 0.49 -6.01 1.06
N LYS A 202 1.80 -6.17 1.32
CA LYS A 202 2.86 -5.34 0.73
C LYS A 202 2.85 -5.38 -0.80
N THR A 203 2.67 -6.56 -1.36
CA THR A 203 2.68 -6.77 -2.81
C THR A 203 1.49 -6.11 -3.47
N ILE A 204 0.28 -6.31 -2.93
CA ILE A 204 -0.95 -5.69 -3.42
C ILE A 204 -0.82 -4.16 -3.38
N TYR A 205 -0.35 -3.59 -2.27
CA TYR A 205 -0.18 -2.15 -2.15
C TYR A 205 0.85 -1.59 -3.15
N SER A 206 1.99 -2.28 -3.31
CA SER A 206 3.01 -1.88 -4.29
C SER A 206 2.45 -1.90 -5.72
N ARG A 207 1.69 -2.94 -6.09
CA ARG A 207 1.08 -3.03 -7.42
C ARG A 207 0.03 -1.95 -7.66
N LEU A 208 -0.76 -1.61 -6.63
CA LEU A 208 -1.70 -0.50 -6.68
C LEU A 208 -0.96 0.83 -6.89
N PHE A 209 0.13 1.05 -6.16
CA PHE A 209 0.93 2.26 -6.28
C PHE A 209 1.55 2.40 -7.68
N ASP A 210 2.17 1.34 -8.20
CA ASP A 210 2.74 1.32 -9.56
C ASP A 210 1.65 1.63 -10.60
N TRP A 211 0.46 1.03 -10.47
CA TRP A 211 -0.66 1.29 -11.36
C TRP A 211 -1.14 2.75 -11.30
N LEU A 212 -1.18 3.36 -10.12
CA LEU A 212 -1.53 4.78 -9.95
C LEU A 212 -0.51 5.68 -10.66
N VAL A 213 0.78 5.39 -10.53
CA VAL A 213 1.86 6.13 -11.22
C VAL A 213 1.70 5.99 -12.74
N ASP A 214 1.43 4.79 -13.24
CA ASP A 214 1.17 4.55 -14.66
C ASP A 214 -0.04 5.34 -15.17
N LYS A 215 -1.12 5.42 -14.37
CA LYS A 215 -2.30 6.22 -14.70
C LYS A 215 -1.99 7.71 -14.77
N VAL A 216 -1.25 8.23 -13.80
CA VAL A 216 -0.78 9.63 -13.79
C VAL A 216 0.08 9.90 -15.03
N ASN A 217 1.02 9.02 -15.36
CA ASN A 217 1.87 9.15 -16.55
C ASN A 217 1.07 9.18 -17.86
N LYS A 218 0.05 8.32 -17.98
CA LYS A 218 -0.85 8.31 -19.14
C LYS A 218 -1.66 9.61 -19.25
N SER A 219 -2.07 10.18 -18.12
CA SER A 219 -2.82 11.45 -18.09
C SER A 219 -1.96 12.65 -18.43
N ILE A 220 -0.69 12.67 -17.99
CA ILE A 220 0.23 13.78 -18.24
C ILE A 220 0.64 13.82 -19.73
N GLY A 221 0.89 12.65 -20.32
CA GLY A 221 1.35 12.53 -21.70
C GLY A 221 2.85 12.77 -21.85
N GLN A 222 3.50 11.96 -22.68
CA GLN A 222 4.93 12.05 -22.97
C GLN A 222 5.14 12.45 -24.43
N ASP A 223 6.16 13.26 -24.68
CA ASP A 223 6.68 13.59 -26.00
C ASP A 223 7.88 12.68 -26.33
N PRO A 224 7.68 11.62 -27.13
CA PRO A 224 8.74 10.68 -27.49
C PRO A 224 9.79 11.31 -28.43
N ASP A 225 9.48 12.42 -29.08
CA ASP A 225 10.37 13.12 -30.02
C ASP A 225 11.20 14.22 -29.32
N SER A 226 10.93 14.47 -28.04
CA SER A 226 11.67 15.45 -27.24
C SER A 226 13.13 15.04 -27.09
N LYS A 227 14.03 15.98 -27.39
CA LYS A 227 15.49 15.81 -27.25
C LYS A 227 16.07 16.54 -26.04
N THR A 228 15.25 17.35 -25.37
CA THR A 228 15.65 18.22 -24.26
C THR A 228 14.71 17.98 -23.11
N LEU A 229 15.25 17.62 -21.95
CA LEU A 229 14.46 17.44 -20.74
C LEU A 229 15.12 18.12 -19.54
N ILE A 230 14.30 18.50 -18.57
CA ILE A 230 14.73 18.93 -17.23
C ILE A 230 14.20 17.91 -16.24
N GLY A 231 15.10 17.27 -15.49
CA GLY A 231 14.76 16.34 -14.44
C GLY A 231 14.68 17.03 -13.08
N VAL A 232 13.59 16.82 -12.36
CA VAL A 232 13.41 17.23 -10.96
C VAL A 232 13.40 15.97 -10.11
N LEU A 233 14.47 15.79 -9.32
CA LEU A 233 14.61 14.65 -8.41
C LEU A 233 14.21 15.07 -6.99
N ASP A 234 13.20 14.40 -6.45
CA ASP A 234 12.70 14.54 -5.09
C ASP A 234 12.69 13.16 -4.44
N ILE A 235 13.64 12.92 -3.56
CA ILE A 235 13.87 11.63 -2.94
C ILE A 235 14.09 11.79 -1.44
N TYR A 236 14.08 10.68 -0.71
CA TYR A 236 14.34 10.67 0.72
C TYR A 236 15.60 11.46 1.08
N GLY A 237 15.44 12.40 2.01
CA GLY A 237 16.57 12.98 2.71
C GLY A 237 17.21 11.97 3.66
N PHE A 238 18.38 12.33 4.20
CA PHE A 238 19.05 11.50 5.20
C PHE A 238 18.21 11.38 6.49
N GLU A 239 17.74 10.17 6.78
CA GLU A 239 16.94 9.84 7.98
C GLU A 239 17.73 8.93 8.93
N SER A 240 18.02 9.39 10.15
CA SER A 240 18.68 8.59 11.17
C SER A 240 17.83 8.57 12.43
N PHE A 241 17.47 7.37 12.87
CA PHE A 241 16.64 7.10 14.04
C PHE A 241 17.42 6.29 15.08
N LYS A 242 16.84 6.14 16.28
CA LYS A 242 17.41 5.33 17.37
C LYS A 242 17.61 3.87 16.98
N THR A 243 16.73 3.34 16.12
CA THR A 243 16.86 2.02 15.48
C THR A 243 16.62 2.21 13.99
N ASN A 244 17.59 1.84 13.17
CA ASN A 244 17.52 1.92 11.71
C ASN A 244 17.34 0.51 11.15
N SER A 245 16.49 0.35 10.15
CA SER A 245 16.25 -0.89 9.40
C SER A 245 16.84 -0.80 7.99
N PHE A 246 16.59 -1.83 7.17
CA PHE A 246 17.08 -1.90 5.79
C PHE A 246 16.62 -0.71 4.93
N GLU A 247 15.46 -0.15 5.25
CA GLU A 247 14.87 1.02 4.61
C GLU A 247 15.79 2.25 4.76
N GLN A 248 16.29 2.55 5.96
CA GLN A 248 17.21 3.66 6.16
C GLN A 248 18.55 3.42 5.46
N PHE A 249 19.02 2.16 5.39
CA PHE A 249 20.24 1.83 4.66
C PHE A 249 20.13 2.20 3.18
N PHE A 250 19.05 1.80 2.50
CA PHE A 250 18.81 2.18 1.10
C PHE A 250 18.65 3.70 0.93
N ASN A 251 17.93 4.36 1.85
CA ASN A 251 17.79 5.81 1.83
C ASN A 251 19.16 6.53 1.94
N HIS A 252 20.11 5.97 2.72
CA HIS A 252 21.46 6.55 2.86
C HIS A 252 22.38 6.27 1.68
N HIS A 253 22.18 5.16 0.94
CA HIS A 253 23.11 4.70 -0.10
C HIS A 253 22.61 4.92 -1.53
N MET A 254 21.48 5.60 -1.72
CA MET A 254 20.95 5.85 -3.07
C MET A 254 21.82 6.80 -3.93
N PHE A 255 22.91 7.34 -3.37
CA PHE A 255 23.84 8.26 -4.04
C PHE A 255 25.32 7.83 -4.02
N VAL A 256 25.62 6.57 -3.67
CA VAL A 256 26.99 6.04 -3.78
C VAL A 256 27.11 5.13 -4.99
#